data_AF-A0A7V9F5F8-F1
#
_entry.id   AF-A0A7V9F5F8-F1
#
_cell.length_a   1.000
_cell.length_b   1.000
_cell.length_c   1.000
_cell.angle_alpha   90.00
_cell.angle_beta   90.00
_cell.angle_gamma   90.00
#
_symmetry.space_group_name_H-M   'P 1'
#
loop_
_entity.id
_entity.type
_entity.pdbx_description
1 polymer ?
#
loop_
_entity_poly.entity_id
_entity_poly.type
_entity_poly.pdbx_seq_one_letter_code
_entity_poly.pdbx_strand_id
1 'polypeptide(L)'
;MKRLASLSAVALFTLGTLTACGSDSDEFCKQVKEADTAPSADLDPAEVQAKFDEIANSAPDELKDDFDALSEIDLTDPASLDPDSAEQITQAVENITKFAQDECGVDLG
;
A
#
# COMPACT_ATOMS: atom_id res chain seq x y z
N MET A 1 12.11 46.28 11.46
CA MET A 1 11.51 45.01 11.94
C MET A 1 12.11 43.88 11.12
N LYS A 2 12.89 43.01 11.76
CA LYS A 2 13.64 41.92 11.12
C LYS A 2 12.74 40.69 10.96
N ARG A 3 12.82 40.07 9.79
CA ARG A 3 12.07 38.90 9.35
C ARG A 3 12.47 37.67 10.16
N LEU A 4 11.49 36.92 10.65
CA LEU A 4 11.58 35.51 11.03
C LEU A 4 10.43 34.87 10.22
N ALA A 5 10.62 34.32 9.03
CA ALA A 5 11.38 33.12 8.68
C ALA A 5 10.99 31.91 9.55
N SER A 6 10.32 30.97 8.88
CA SER A 6 10.23 29.54 9.20
C SER A 6 9.33 29.13 10.37
N LEU A 7 8.31 28.36 10.03
CA LEU A 7 8.02 27.08 10.66
C LEU A 7 7.35 26.23 9.59
N SER A 8 8.18 25.63 8.73
CA SER A 8 7.79 24.37 8.10
C SER A 8 7.42 23.44 9.23
N ALA A 9 6.14 23.10 9.35
CA ALA A 9 5.70 21.97 10.13
C ALA A 9 6.19 20.72 9.40
N VAL A 10 7.49 20.43 9.55
CA VAL A 10 7.97 19.06 9.39
C VAL A 10 7.31 18.32 10.53
N ALA A 11 6.22 17.61 10.21
CA ALA A 11 5.71 16.55 11.05
C ALA A 11 6.85 15.53 11.18
N LEU A 12 7.68 15.73 12.19
CA LEU A 12 8.53 14.69 12.73
C LEU A 12 7.55 13.66 13.27
N PHE A 13 7.18 12.69 12.43
CA PHE A 13 6.67 11.40 12.87
C PHE A 13 7.78 10.75 13.67
N THR A 14 7.83 11.14 14.95
CA THR A 14 8.62 10.48 15.95
C THR A 14 8.20 9.02 15.95
N LEU A 15 9.14 8.16 15.59
CA LEU A 15 9.14 6.71 15.70
C LEU A 15 8.87 6.28 17.16
N GLY A 16 7.63 6.43 17.61
CA GLY A 16 7.22 6.23 18.98
C GLY A 16 5.72 6.02 19.01
N THR A 17 5.35 4.76 19.21
CA THR A 17 4.00 4.24 19.51
C THR A 17 2.99 4.29 18.37
N LEU A 18 3.20 3.46 17.34
CA LEU A 18 2.14 2.91 16.45
C LEU A 18 1.23 1.95 17.25
N THR A 19 0.60 2.39 18.33
CA THR A 19 -0.32 1.53 19.12
C THR A 19 -1.78 1.72 18.72
N ALA A 20 -2.03 2.04 17.45
CA ALA A 20 -3.37 2.06 16.88
C ALA A 20 -3.49 1.14 15.65
N CYS A 21 -2.48 0.32 15.35
CA CYS A 21 -2.67 -0.78 14.41
C CYS A 21 -3.72 -1.71 15.02
N GLY A 22 -4.89 -1.80 14.38
CA GLY A 22 -5.79 -2.93 14.61
C GLY A 22 -4.99 -4.21 14.40
N SER A 23 -5.24 -5.24 15.22
CA SER A 23 -4.42 -6.46 15.24
C SER A 23 -4.27 -7.15 13.87
N ASP A 24 -5.14 -6.84 12.92
CA ASP A 24 -5.13 -7.33 11.54
C ASP A 24 -4.24 -6.46 10.62
N SER A 25 -4.14 -5.15 10.87
CA SER A 25 -3.31 -4.21 10.10
C SER A 25 -1.81 -4.34 10.39
N ASP A 26 -1.42 -4.90 11.54
CA ASP A 26 -0.01 -5.08 11.92
C ASP A 26 0.75 -6.01 10.97
N GLU A 27 0.16 -7.17 10.64
CA GLU A 27 0.78 -8.14 9.72
C GLU A 27 0.81 -7.59 8.29
N PHE A 28 -0.27 -6.94 7.85
CA PHE A 28 -0.32 -6.22 6.58
C PHE A 28 0.81 -5.19 6.46
N CYS A 29 0.92 -4.27 7.44
CA CYS A 29 1.91 -3.21 7.43
C CYS A 29 3.35 -3.76 7.46
N LYS A 30 3.58 -4.86 8.18
CA LYS A 30 4.86 -5.54 8.17
C LYS A 30 5.20 -6.07 6.77
N GLN A 31 4.27 -6.78 6.13
CA GLN A 31 4.50 -7.37 4.81
C GLN A 31 4.69 -6.31 3.72
N VAL A 32 3.88 -5.24 3.73
CA VAL A 32 4.03 -4.10 2.82
C VAL A 32 5.40 -3.44 2.96
N LYS A 33 5.89 -3.26 4.19
CA LYS A 33 7.21 -2.69 4.45
C LYS A 33 8.36 -3.61 4.05
N GLU A 34 8.19 -4.91 4.22
CA GLU A 34 9.14 -5.91 3.73
C GLU A 34 9.20 -5.90 2.19
N ALA A 35 8.05 -5.73 1.51
CA ALA A 35 7.98 -5.63 0.06
C ALA A 35 8.60 -4.32 -0.48
N ASP A 36 8.37 -3.18 0.18
CA ASP A 36 8.97 -1.88 -0.17
C ASP A 36 10.50 -1.89 -0.05
N THR A 37 11.02 -2.57 0.98
CA THR A 37 12.46 -2.67 1.23
C THR A 37 13.15 -3.82 0.48
N ALA A 38 12.38 -4.72 -0.14
CA ALA A 38 12.93 -5.84 -0.88
C ALA A 38 13.55 -5.37 -2.21
N PRO A 39 14.75 -5.84 -2.57
CA PRO A 39 15.33 -5.55 -3.87
C PRO A 39 14.48 -6.19 -4.98
N SER A 40 13.80 -5.35 -5.77
CA SER A 40 12.91 -5.74 -6.87
C SER A 40 13.63 -6.24 -8.13
N ALA A 41 14.96 -6.27 -8.13
CA ALA A 41 15.77 -6.45 -9.33
C ALA A 41 15.76 -7.87 -9.94
N ASP A 42 15.23 -8.88 -9.25
CA ASP A 42 15.25 -10.27 -9.72
C ASP A 42 14.06 -11.12 -9.21
N LEU A 43 12.94 -10.50 -8.81
CA LEU A 43 11.79 -11.28 -8.35
C LEU A 43 11.12 -11.98 -9.54
N ASP A 44 11.05 -13.31 -9.46
CA ASP A 44 10.29 -14.11 -10.42
C ASP A 44 8.81 -13.68 -10.39
N PRO A 45 8.08 -13.65 -11.53
CA PRO A 45 6.67 -13.27 -11.56
C PRO A 45 5.80 -14.08 -10.59
N ALA A 46 6.15 -15.35 -10.37
CA ALA A 46 5.49 -16.22 -9.40
C ALA A 46 5.77 -15.82 -7.95
N GLU A 47 6.97 -15.30 -7.64
CA GLU A 47 7.29 -14.77 -6.31
C GLU A 47 6.59 -13.44 -6.05
N VAL A 48 6.51 -12.57 -7.07
CA VAL A 48 5.75 -11.30 -6.97
C VAL A 48 4.28 -11.60 -6.69
N GLN A 49 3.68 -12.55 -7.42
CA GLN A 49 2.29 -12.92 -7.20
C GLN A 49 2.07 -13.57 -5.83
N ALA A 50 2.95 -14.47 -5.39
CA ALA A 50 2.86 -15.05 -4.05
C ALA A 50 2.97 -14.00 -2.95
N LYS A 51 3.81 -12.96 -3.13
CA LYS A 51 3.93 -11.84 -2.20
C LYS A 51 2.71 -10.94 -2.21
N PHE A 52 2.15 -10.68 -3.39
CA PHE A 52 0.88 -9.96 -3.51
C PHE A 52 -0.25 -10.71 -2.80
N ASP A 53 -0.39 -12.02 -3.03
CA ASP A 53 -1.39 -12.86 -2.36
C ASP A 53 -1.19 -12.88 -0.84
N GLU A 54 0.06 -12.94 -0.37
CA GLU A 54 0.39 -12.88 1.06
C GLU A 54 -0.10 -11.57 1.70
N ILE A 55 0.19 -10.44 1.04
CA ILE A 55 -0.24 -9.09 1.44
C ILE A 55 -1.77 -8.94 1.38
N ALA A 56 -2.40 -9.42 0.31
CA ALA A 56 -3.85 -9.37 0.13
C ALA A 56 -4.58 -10.18 1.22
N ASN A 57 -4.04 -11.34 1.61
CA ASN A 57 -4.63 -12.19 2.65
C ASN A 57 -4.46 -11.62 4.06
N SER A 58 -3.41 -10.83 4.30
CA SER A 58 -3.20 -10.14 5.58
C SER A 58 -3.90 -8.78 5.65
N ALA A 59 -4.44 -8.31 4.53
CA ALA A 59 -5.09 -7.01 4.44
C ALA A 59 -6.29 -6.89 5.40
N PRO A 60 -6.46 -5.71 6.03
CA PRO A 60 -7.65 -5.42 6.82
C PRO A 60 -8.91 -5.48 5.96
N ASP A 61 -10.05 -5.77 6.59
CA ASP A 61 -11.32 -5.97 5.87
C ASP A 61 -11.72 -4.79 4.98
N GLU A 62 -11.30 -3.57 5.31
CA GLU A 62 -11.55 -2.37 4.50
C GLU A 62 -10.80 -2.34 3.16
N LEU A 63 -9.71 -3.09 3.03
CA LEU A 63 -8.92 -3.21 1.80
C LEU A 63 -9.18 -4.52 1.05
N LYS A 64 -9.93 -5.48 1.62
CA LYS A 64 -10.17 -6.77 0.95
C LYS A 64 -10.88 -6.61 -0.39
N ASP A 65 -11.90 -5.76 -0.44
CA ASP A 65 -12.62 -5.46 -1.68
C ASP A 65 -11.68 -4.81 -2.72
N ASP A 66 -10.73 -3.98 -2.27
CA ASP A 66 -9.73 -3.36 -3.14
C ASP A 66 -8.73 -4.41 -3.68
N PHE A 67 -8.25 -5.33 -2.84
CA PHE A 67 -7.37 -6.43 -3.27
C PHE A 67 -8.09 -7.42 -4.19
N ASP A 68 -9.36 -7.71 -3.93
CA ASP A 68 -10.18 -8.55 -4.82
C ASP A 68 -10.29 -7.89 -6.20
N ALA A 69 -10.60 -6.58 -6.27
CA ALA A 69 -10.65 -5.83 -7.52
C ALA A 69 -9.31 -5.85 -8.29
N LEU A 70 -8.17 -5.85 -7.59
CA LEU A 70 -6.85 -5.99 -8.20
C LEU A 70 -6.55 -7.42 -8.66
N SER A 71 -7.04 -8.44 -7.95
CA SER A 71 -6.85 -9.85 -8.29
C SER A 71 -7.62 -10.27 -9.54
N GLU A 72 -8.71 -9.57 -9.86
CA GLU A 72 -9.48 -9.75 -11.09
C GLU A 72 -8.75 -9.21 -12.34
N ILE A 73 -7.68 -8.44 -12.15
CA ILE A 73 -6.84 -7.96 -13.24
C ILE A 73 -5.92 -9.07 -13.72
N ASP A 74 -6.09 -9.46 -14.98
CA ASP A 74 -5.03 -10.21 -15.66
C ASP A 74 -3.88 -9.26 -16.04
N LEU A 75 -2.85 -9.23 -15.20
CA LEU A 75 -1.63 -8.44 -15.45
C LEU A 75 -0.87 -8.90 -16.71
N THR A 76 -1.18 -10.09 -17.24
CA THR A 76 -0.60 -10.60 -18.49
C THR A 76 -1.37 -10.17 -19.73
N ASP A 77 -2.62 -9.70 -19.57
CA ASP A 77 -3.44 -9.13 -20.63
C ASP A 77 -4.23 -7.89 -20.15
N PRO A 78 -3.54 -6.74 -19.94
CA PRO A 78 -4.19 -5.51 -19.47
C PRO A 78 -5.19 -4.92 -20.48
N ALA A 79 -5.22 -5.42 -21.72
CA ALA A 79 -6.20 -5.00 -22.72
C ALA A 79 -7.58 -5.66 -22.54
N SER A 80 -7.67 -6.67 -21.67
CA SER A 80 -8.93 -7.31 -21.28
C SER A 80 -9.70 -6.54 -20.21
N LEU A 81 -9.10 -5.49 -19.64
CA LEU A 81 -9.72 -4.67 -18.61
C LEU A 81 -10.88 -3.86 -19.17
N ASP A 82 -12.08 -4.11 -18.64
CA ASP A 82 -13.24 -3.27 -18.89
C ASP A 82 -12.96 -1.84 -18.39
N PRO A 83 -13.38 -0.80 -19.14
CA PRO A 83 -13.16 0.60 -18.74
C PRO A 83 -13.87 0.94 -17.43
N ASP A 84 -14.94 0.24 -17.09
CA ASP A 84 -15.64 0.36 -15.80
C ASP A 84 -14.85 -0.27 -14.63
N SER A 85 -13.95 -1.22 -14.93
CA SER A 85 -13.02 -1.80 -13.95
C SER A 85 -11.80 -0.91 -13.75
N ALA A 86 -11.36 -0.16 -14.77
CA ALA A 86 -10.21 0.74 -14.66
C ALA A 86 -10.38 1.79 -13.55
N GLU A 87 -11.59 2.30 -13.33
CA GLU A 87 -11.87 3.26 -12.25
C GLU A 87 -11.83 2.59 -10.87
N GLN A 88 -12.36 1.38 -10.74
CA GLN A 88 -12.31 0.59 -9.50
C GLN A 88 -10.88 0.22 -9.13
N ILE A 89 -10.07 -0.19 -10.12
CA ILE A 89 -8.65 -0.48 -9.94
C ILE A 89 -7.89 0.75 -9.47
N THR A 90 -8.14 1.91 -10.09
CA THR A 90 -7.49 3.16 -9.68
C THR A 90 -7.85 3.52 -8.25
N GLN A 91 -9.12 3.38 -7.87
CA GLN A 91 -9.57 3.62 -6.49
C GLN A 91 -8.95 2.63 -5.51
N ALA A 92 -8.88 1.35 -5.86
CA ALA A 92 -8.27 0.31 -5.04
C ALA A 92 -6.79 0.59 -4.75
N VAL A 93 -6.01 0.94 -5.79
CA VAL A 93 -4.60 1.34 -5.62
C VAL A 93 -4.50 2.58 -4.73
N GLU A 94 -5.33 3.60 -4.96
CA GLU A 94 -5.31 4.80 -4.12
C GLU A 94 -5.64 4.53 -2.66
N ASN A 95 -6.61 3.66 -2.39
CA ASN A 95 -7.01 3.29 -1.03
C ASN A 95 -5.89 2.52 -0.33
N ILE A 96 -5.30 1.53 -1.01
CA ILE A 96 -4.17 0.75 -0.49
C ILE A 96 -2.96 1.67 -0.21
N THR A 97 -2.61 2.57 -1.13
CA THR A 97 -1.49 3.51 -0.93
C THR A 97 -1.77 4.48 0.22
N LYS A 98 -2.98 5.05 0.32
CA LYS A 98 -3.34 5.94 1.44
C LYS A 98 -3.30 5.20 2.76
N PHE A 99 -3.83 3.97 2.82
CA PHE A 99 -3.79 3.15 4.02
C PHE A 99 -2.35 2.82 4.41
N ALA A 100 -1.50 2.40 3.46
CA ALA A 100 -0.09 2.14 3.72
C ALA A 100 0.65 3.39 4.22
N GLN A 101 0.33 4.57 3.70
CA GLN A 101 0.92 5.82 4.15
C GLN A 101 0.45 6.22 5.55
N ASP A 102 -0.86 6.20 5.78
CA ASP A 102 -1.48 6.71 7.01
C ASP A 102 -1.32 5.74 8.19
N GLU A 103 -1.50 4.43 7.93
CA GLU A 103 -1.50 3.39 8.97
C GLU A 103 -0.15 2.67 9.09
N CYS A 104 0.53 2.41 7.96
CA CYS A 104 1.82 1.69 7.97
C CYS A 104 3.04 2.63 7.95
N GLY A 105 2.87 3.91 7.61
CA GLY A 105 3.96 4.86 7.44
C GLY A 105 4.90 4.52 6.28
N VAL A 106 4.39 3.83 5.25
CA VAL A 106 5.13 3.44 4.03
C VAL A 106 4.59 4.26 2.86
N ASP A 107 5.49 4.86 2.08
CA ASP A 107 5.13 5.64 0.89
C ASP A 107 5.29 4.74 -0.35
N LEU A 108 4.19 4.16 -0.81
CA LEU A 108 4.12 3.31 -2.01
C LEU A 108 3.99 4.21 -3.25
N GLY A 109 5.08 4.91 -3.58
CA GLY A 109 5.17 5.89 -4.69
C GLY A 109 6.04 5.43 -5.84
#